data_AF-A0A807ZM12-F1
#
_entry.id   AF-A0A807ZM12-F1
#
_cell.length_a   1.000
_cell.length_b   1.000
_cell.length_c   1.000
_cell.angle_alpha   90.00
_cell.angle_beta   90.00
_cell.angle_gamma   90.00
#
_symmetry.space_group_name_H-M   'P 1'
#
loop_
_entity.id
_entity.type
_entity.pdbx_description
1 polymer ?
#
loop_
_entity_poly.entity_id
_entity_poly.type
_entity_poly.pdbx_seq_one_letter_code
_entity_poly.pdbx_strand_id
1 'polypeptide(L)'
;MRRRRKPAPALAAPRHSGRLLVRLAPQHTALFRFLLEAYDHTAYFTVLEPKTALLKIIFSPHLEKETRRALAEMSCSLPFELLEWPFAPRPQGRKNALR
;
A
#
# COMPACT_ATOMS: atom_id res chain seq x y z
N MET A 1 -33.77 1.73 20.84
CA MET A 1 -32.60 0.93 21.26
C MET A 1 -31.74 0.60 20.05
N ARG A 2 -30.48 1.07 19.97
CA ARG A 2 -29.56 0.71 18.87
C ARG A 2 -29.16 -0.77 19.04
N ARG A 3 -29.50 -1.60 18.06
CA ARG A 3 -29.07 -3.01 17.99
C ARG A 3 -27.54 -3.02 17.96
N ARG A 4 -26.88 -3.58 18.99
CA ARG A 4 -25.42 -3.73 19.03
C ARG A 4 -25.03 -4.61 17.85
N ARG A 5 -24.43 -4.02 16.80
CA ARG A 5 -23.86 -4.79 15.69
C ARG A 5 -22.81 -5.72 16.28
N LYS A 6 -22.96 -7.04 16.05
CA LYS A 6 -21.87 -7.98 16.32
C LYS A 6 -20.65 -7.50 15.49
N PRO A 7 -19.44 -7.46 16.07
CA PRO A 7 -18.25 -7.17 15.30
C PRO A 7 -18.18 -8.14 14.12
N ALA A 8 -17.71 -7.67 12.96
CA ALA A 8 -17.43 -8.55 11.85
C ALA A 8 -16.49 -9.67 12.33
N PRO A 9 -16.62 -10.91 11.81
CA PRO A 9 -15.67 -11.98 12.10
C PRO A 9 -14.25 -11.49 11.83
N ALA A 10 -13.32 -11.83 12.74
CA ALA A 10 -11.92 -11.48 12.55
C ALA A 10 -11.41 -12.12 11.25
N LEU A 11 -10.81 -11.30 10.39
CA LEU A 11 -10.19 -11.78 9.16
C LEU A 11 -9.00 -12.69 9.51
N ALA A 12 -8.74 -13.68 8.66
CA ALA A 12 -7.55 -14.51 8.81
C ALA A 12 -6.29 -13.65 8.81
N ALA A 13 -5.35 -13.95 9.72
CA ALA A 13 -4.11 -13.19 9.83
C ALA A 13 -3.37 -13.23 8.47
N PRO A 14 -3.02 -12.07 7.89
CA PRO A 14 -2.28 -12.03 6.63
C PRO A 14 -0.87 -12.59 6.84
N ARG A 15 -0.40 -13.40 5.89
CA ARG A 15 0.96 -13.98 5.93
C ARG A 15 2.06 -12.99 5.55
N HIS A 16 1.69 -11.88 4.90
CA HIS A 16 2.58 -10.85 4.40
C HIS A 16 1.82 -9.53 4.27
N SER A 17 2.55 -8.41 4.26
CA SER A 17 1.99 -7.10 3.91
C SER A 17 1.94 -6.92 2.39
N GLY A 18 0.89 -6.24 1.92
CA GLY A 18 0.85 -5.69 0.57
C GLY A 18 1.79 -4.50 0.45
N ARG A 19 2.32 -4.27 -0.75
CA ARG A 19 3.30 -3.21 -1.02
C ARG A 19 3.05 -2.58 -2.37
N LEU A 20 3.25 -1.28 -2.45
CA LEU A 20 3.27 -0.49 -3.69
C LEU A 20 4.42 0.50 -3.62
N LEU A 21 4.75 1.07 -4.76
CA LEU A 21 5.73 2.13 -4.87
C LEU A 21 5.07 3.39 -5.40
N VAL A 22 5.47 4.54 -4.87
CA VAL A 22 5.03 5.84 -5.35
C VAL A 22 6.26 6.68 -5.67
N ARG A 23 6.27 7.30 -6.84
CA ARG A 23 7.28 8.28 -7.22
C ARG A 23 6.62 9.65 -7.35
N LEU A 24 7.18 10.65 -6.68
CA LEU A 24 6.64 12.01 -6.65
C LEU A 24 7.79 13.02 -6.55
N ALA A 25 7.48 14.30 -6.68
CA ALA A 25 8.49 15.33 -6.44
C ALA A 25 8.82 15.45 -4.94
N PRO A 26 10.10 15.59 -4.52
CA PRO A 26 10.48 15.58 -3.12
C PRO A 26 9.74 16.58 -2.22
N GLN A 27 9.46 17.77 -2.75
CA GLN A 27 8.70 18.82 -2.04
C GLN A 27 7.28 18.40 -1.66
N HIS A 28 6.73 17.36 -2.29
CA HIS A 28 5.38 16.87 -2.06
C HIS A 28 5.30 15.75 -1.01
N THR A 29 6.43 15.27 -0.49
CA THR A 29 6.46 14.13 0.46
C THR A 29 5.64 14.40 1.73
N ALA A 30 5.70 15.63 2.27
CA ALA A 30 4.93 16.01 3.44
C ALA A 30 3.42 16.06 3.17
N LEU A 31 3.02 16.63 2.02
CA LEU A 31 1.62 16.66 1.61
C LEU A 31 1.08 15.26 1.33
N PHE A 32 1.86 14.40 0.67
CA PHE A 32 1.51 13.00 0.46
C PHE A 32 1.24 12.28 1.79
N ARG A 33 2.10 12.50 2.79
CA ARG A 33 1.91 11.95 4.14
C ARG A 33 0.62 12.42 4.79
N PHE A 34 0.39 13.72 4.76
CA PHE A 34 -0.82 14.32 5.32
C PHE A 34 -2.08 13.73 4.71
N LEU A 35 -2.12 13.60 3.38
CA LEU A 35 -3.26 13.01 2.68
C LEU A 35 -3.43 11.53 3.03
N LEU A 36 -2.35 10.74 3.03
CA LEU A 36 -2.43 9.31 3.33
C LEU A 36 -2.98 9.04 4.74
N GLU A 37 -2.58 9.86 5.72
CA GLU A 37 -3.07 9.77 7.10
C GLU A 37 -4.57 10.11 7.19
N ALA A 38 -5.09 10.98 6.32
CA ALA A 38 -6.52 11.32 6.26
C ALA A 38 -7.41 10.18 5.72
N TYR A 39 -6.86 9.22 4.97
CA TYR A 39 -7.59 8.03 4.49
C TYR A 39 -7.53 6.88 5.51
N ASP A 40 -8.03 7.12 6.72
CA ASP A 40 -8.19 6.15 7.81
C ASP A 40 -6.94 5.31 8.13
N HIS A 41 -5.73 5.86 7.88
CA HIS A 41 -4.47 5.15 8.03
C HIS A 41 -4.43 3.77 7.33
N THR A 42 -5.06 3.65 6.16
CA THR A 42 -5.12 2.39 5.39
C THR A 42 -3.73 1.84 5.02
N ALA A 43 -2.73 2.72 4.95
CA ALA A 43 -1.34 2.37 4.71
C ALA A 43 -0.39 3.32 5.45
N TYR A 44 0.87 2.90 5.57
CA TYR A 44 1.99 3.78 5.90
C TYR A 44 3.03 3.70 4.80
N PHE A 45 4.00 4.62 4.79
CA PHE A 45 5.10 4.56 3.82
C PHE A 45 6.47 4.74 4.47
N THR A 46 7.48 4.30 3.75
CA THR A 46 8.88 4.65 4.00
C THR A 46 9.48 5.30 2.76
N VAL A 47 10.42 6.23 2.94
CA VAL A 47 11.18 6.84 1.84
C VAL A 47 12.31 5.89 1.48
N LEU A 48 12.33 5.39 0.25
CA LEU A 48 13.42 4.57 -0.28
C LEU A 48 14.55 5.43 -0.84
N GLU A 49 14.22 6.52 -1.52
CA GLU A 49 15.20 7.43 -2.12
C GLU A 49 14.72 8.88 -2.00
N PRO A 50 15.35 9.71 -1.16
CA PRO A 50 14.89 11.09 -0.91
C PRO A 50 15.01 12.01 -2.13
N LYS A 51 16.05 11.85 -2.95
CA LYS A 51 16.32 12.74 -4.11
C LYS A 51 15.25 12.63 -5.19
N THR A 52 14.76 11.42 -5.42
CA THR A 52 13.71 11.11 -6.41
C THR A 52 12.34 10.94 -5.75
N ALA A 53 12.27 11.14 -4.42
CA ALA A 53 11.15 10.79 -3.55
C ALA A 53 10.45 9.50 -3.97
N LEU A 54 11.24 8.43 -4.07
CA LEU A 54 10.68 7.10 -4.21
C LEU A 54 10.20 6.62 -2.84
N LEU A 55 8.90 6.39 -2.71
CA LEU A 55 8.25 5.91 -1.50
C LEU A 55 7.82 4.46 -1.66
N LYS A 56 7.90 3.70 -0.58
CA LYS A 56 7.32 2.36 -0.47
C LYS A 56 6.12 2.41 0.45
N ILE A 57 4.94 2.16 -0.12
CA ILE A 57 3.68 2.07 0.59
C ILE A 57 3.53 0.63 1.10
N ILE A 58 3.13 0.48 2.36
CA ILE A 58 2.93 -0.80 3.02
C ILE A 58 1.54 -0.79 3.65
N PHE A 59 0.76 -1.84 3.35
CA PHE A 59 -0.64 -1.97 3.78
C PHE A 59 -0.97 -3.41 4.14
N SER A 60 -2.07 -3.58 4.88
CA SER A 60 -2.66 -4.90 5.08
C SER A 60 -3.27 -5.41 3.76
N PRO A 61 -3.04 -6.66 3.33
CA PRO A 61 -3.67 -7.19 2.12
C PRO A 61 -5.21 -7.07 2.14
N HIS A 62 -5.81 -7.09 3.33
CA HIS A 62 -7.25 -6.90 3.51
C HIS A 62 -7.73 -5.49 3.18
N LEU A 63 -6.82 -4.51 3.11
CA LEU A 63 -7.08 -3.11 2.79
C LEU A 63 -6.59 -2.72 1.40
N GLU A 64 -6.20 -3.69 0.55
CA GLU A 64 -5.61 -3.39 -0.75
C GLU A 64 -6.52 -2.50 -1.61
N LYS A 65 -7.81 -2.82 -1.64
CA LYS A 65 -8.79 -2.09 -2.44
C LYS A 65 -8.94 -0.65 -1.94
N GLU A 66 -9.01 -0.49 -0.62
CA GLU A 66 -9.12 0.78 0.08
C GLU A 66 -7.87 1.63 -0.14
N THR A 67 -6.68 1.05 0.02
CA THR A 67 -5.40 1.73 -0.23
C THR A 67 -5.26 2.16 -1.69
N ARG A 68 -5.57 1.29 -2.66
CA ARG A 68 -5.51 1.64 -4.09
C ARG A 68 -6.52 2.73 -4.45
N ARG A 69 -7.71 2.69 -3.86
CA ARG A 69 -8.72 3.73 -4.03
C ARG A 69 -8.25 5.07 -3.45
N ALA A 70 -7.72 5.08 -2.22
CA ALA A 70 -7.17 6.29 -1.61
C ALA A 70 -6.06 6.90 -2.47
N LEU A 71 -5.14 6.08 -2.99
CA LEU A 71 -4.08 6.54 -3.90
C LEU A 71 -4.67 7.08 -5.21
N ALA A 72 -5.68 6.44 -5.79
CA ALA A 72 -6.34 6.97 -6.98
C ALA A 72 -6.99 8.34 -6.71
N GLU A 73 -7.68 8.51 -5.59
CA GLU A 73 -8.28 9.78 -5.19
C GLU A 73 -7.22 10.86 -4.89
N MET A 74 -6.11 10.49 -4.24
CA MET A 74 -4.96 11.39 -4.00
C MET A 74 -4.33 11.88 -5.29
N SER A 75 -4.30 11.05 -6.35
CA SER A 75 -3.71 11.41 -7.64
C SER A 75 -4.43 12.58 -8.35
N CYS A 76 -5.68 12.85 -7.98
CA CYS A 76 -6.43 14.03 -8.44
C CYS A 76 -5.93 15.34 -7.81
N SER A 77 -5.32 15.28 -6.62
CA SER A 77 -4.88 16.44 -5.84
C SER A 77 -3.37 16.66 -5.91
N LEU A 78 -2.61 15.58 -6.15
CA LEU A 78 -1.15 15.60 -6.10
C LEU A 78 -0.58 14.76 -7.25
N PRO A 79 0.35 15.30 -8.06
CA PRO A 79 0.99 14.53 -9.11
C PRO A 79 1.97 13.52 -8.52
N PHE A 80 1.74 12.24 -8.80
CA PHE A 80 2.66 11.14 -8.53
C PHE A 80 2.40 9.95 -9.46
N GLU A 81 3.39 9.09 -9.60
CA GLU A 81 3.33 7.83 -10.34
C GLU A 81 3.19 6.66 -9.36
N LEU A 82 2.26 5.75 -9.64
CA LEU A 82 2.07 4.51 -8.87
C LEU A 82 2.72 3.34 -9.61
N LEU A 83 3.52 2.56 -8.89
CA LEU A 83 4.28 1.42 -9.41
C LEU A 83 3.97 0.16 -8.59
N GLU A 84 3.86 -0.99 -9.28
CA GLU A 84 3.60 -2.28 -8.63
C GLU A 84 4.83 -2.80 -7.87
N TRP A 85 4.60 -3.55 -6.79
CA TRP A 85 5.64 -4.25 -6.04
C TRP A 85 5.22 -5.71 -5.75
N PRO A 86 6.09 -6.71 -6.00
CA PRO A 86 7.43 -6.61 -6.59
C PRO A 86 7.38 -6.32 -8.10
N PHE A 87 8.46 -5.77 -8.66
CA PHE A 87 8.67 -5.65 -10.10
C PHE A 87 8.88 -7.04 -10.72
N ALA A 88 7.80 -7.81 -10.87
CA ALA A 88 7.78 -9.23 -11.24
C ALA A 88 8.62 -10.18 -10.33
N PRO A 89 8.23 -11.47 -10.19
CA PRO A 89 9.01 -12.45 -9.44
C PRO A 89 10.21 -12.95 -10.25
N ARG A 90 11.36 -13.22 -9.61
CA ARG A 90 12.26 -14.28 -10.10
C ARG A 90 11.43 -15.58 -10.11
N PRO A 91 11.43 -16.38 -11.19
CA PRO A 91 10.79 -17.68 -11.16
C PRO A 91 11.37 -18.48 -9.99
N GLN A 92 10.54 -18.75 -8.98
CA GLN A 92 10.86 -19.73 -7.94
C GLN A 92 10.97 -21.06 -8.67
N GLY A 93 12.21 -21.52 -8.85
CA GLY A 93 12.50 -22.80 -9.47
C GLY A 93 11.61 -23.86 -8.83
N ARG A 94 10.76 -24.47 -9.66
CA ARG A 94 10.06 -25.70 -9.38
C ARG A 94 11.12 -26.66 -8.83
N LYS A 95 11.14 -26.88 -7.50
CA LYS A 95 11.87 -28.02 -6.94
C LYS A 95 11.10 -29.24 -7.41
N ASN A 96 11.44 -29.73 -8.60
CA ASN A 96 11.02 -31.04 -9.04
C ASN A 96 11.46 -32.02 -7.96
N ALA A 97 10.48 -32.57 -7.25
CA ALA A 97 10.64 -33.86 -6.64
C ALA A 97 10.95 -34.85 -7.78
N LEU A 98 12.23 -35.18 -7.90
CA LEU A 98 12.74 -36.30 -8.68
C LEU A 98 14.03 -36.77 -8.01
N ARG A 99 13.90 -37.62 -6.99
CA ARG A 99 14.01 -39.08 -7.07
C ARG A 99 13.99 -39.66 -5.67
#